data_AF-A0A377LZ75-F1
#
_entry.id   AF-A0A377LZ75-F1
#
_cell.length_a   1.000
_cell.length_b   1.000
_cell.length_c   1.000
_cell.angle_alpha   90.00
_cell.angle_beta   90.00
_cell.angle_gamma   90.00
#
_symmetry.space_group_name_H-M   'P 1'
#
loop_
_entity.id
_entity.type
_entity.pdbx_description
1 polymer ?
#
loop_
_entity_poly.entity_id
_entity_poly.type
_entity_poly.pdbx_seq_one_letter_code
_entity_poly.pdbx_strand_id
1 'polypeptide(L)' 'MGFASFGWQPEEGWYAGTDVRYMSDIMADDENTAKAPSYTVVGLNTGV' A
#
# COMPACT_ATOMS: atom_id res chain seq x y z
N MET A 1 -2.98 -5.24 8.99
CA MET A 1 -2.83 -4.48 7.72
C MET A 1 -2.54 -3.03 8.05
N GLY A 2 -1.59 -2.40 7.36
CA GLY A 2 -1.24 -0.99 7.51
C GLY A 2 -1.41 -0.23 6.19
N PHE A 3 -1.83 1.02 6.28
CA PHE A 3 -2.00 1.90 5.13
C PHE A 3 -1.48 3.30 5.46
N ALA A 4 -0.73 3.89 4.55
CA ALA A 4 -0.34 5.29 4.61
C ALA A 4 -0.34 5.87 3.21
N SER A 5 -0.77 7.13 3.08
CA SER A 5 -0.76 7.86 1.81
C SER A 5 -0.26 9.27 2.01
N PHE A 6 0.53 9.76 1.05
CA PHE A 6 0.99 11.13 0.99
C PHE A 6 0.68 11.71 -0.39
N GLY A 7 0.23 12.97 -0.42
CA GLY A 7 -0.11 13.66 -1.66
C GLY A 7 0.44 15.08 -1.65
N TRP A 8 0.97 15.49 -2.80
CA TRP A 8 1.30 16.86 -3.16
C TRP A 8 0.26 17.37 -4.17
N GLN A 9 -0.54 18.34 -3.76
CA GLN A 9 -1.66 18.91 -4.54
C GLN A 9 -1.62 20.44 -4.41
N PRO A 10 -0.92 21.14 -5.31
CA PRO A 10 -0.96 22.60 -5.40
C PRO A 10 -2.28 23.08 -6.03
N GLU A 11 -2.62 24.37 -5.86
CA GLU A 11 -3.82 24.97 -6.46
C GLU A 11 -3.78 24.97 -8.01
N GLU A 12 -2.59 25.08 -8.59
CA GLU A 12 -2.34 25.00 -10.03
C GLU A 12 -1.09 24.16 -10.32
N GLY A 13 -1.13 23.44 -11.44
CA GLY A 13 0.00 22.65 -11.95
C GLY A 13 -0.06 21.17 -11.56
N TRP A 14 1.11 20.52 -11.66
CA TRP A 14 1.22 19.08 -11.51
C TRP A 14 0.95 18.61 -10.08
N TYR A 15 0.27 17.49 -9.95
CA TYR A 15 0.09 16.78 -8.69
C TYR A 15 0.86 15.47 -8.69
N ALA A 16 1.18 15.00 -7.49
CA ALA A 16 1.72 13.67 -7.28
C ALA A 16 1.29 13.10 -5.94
N GLY A 17 1.34 11.79 -5.84
CA GLY A 17 1.06 11.10 -4.60
C GLY A 17 1.71 9.73 -4.57
N THR A 18 1.76 9.19 -3.37
CA THR A 18 2.25 7.85 -3.09
C THR A 18 1.40 7.22 -2.01
N ASP A 19 1.17 5.92 -2.14
CA ASP A 19 0.53 5.12 -1.10
C ASP A 19 1.36 3.87 -0.79
N VAL A 20 1.37 3.47 0.47
CA VAL A 20 2.04 2.28 0.95
C VAL A 20 1.00 1.41 1.65
N ARG A 21 0.94 0.14 1.25
CA ARG A 21 0.07 -0.87 1.82
C ARG A 21 0.90 -2.01 2.34
N TYR A 22 0.77 -2.31 3.63
CA TYR A 22 1.44 -3.41 4.27
C TYR A 22 0.44 -4.47 4.70
N MET A 23 0.72 -5.72 4.34
CA MET A 23 0.00 -6.89 4.82
C MET A 23 0.95 -7.81 5.56
N SER A 24 0.59 -8.20 6.78
CA SER A 24 1.32 -9.22 7.55
C SER A 24 1.06 -10.61 6.97
N ASP A 25 1.80 -11.61 7.45
CA ASP A 25 1.49 -13.02 7.14
C ASP A 25 0.00 -13.31 7.41
N ILE A 26 -0.63 -14.08 6.51
CA ILE A 26 -2.01 -14.55 6.64
C ILE A 26 -1.99 -16.08 6.62
N MET A 27 -2.61 -16.70 7.63
CA MET A 27 -2.73 -18.15 7.70
C MET A 27 -3.78 -18.61 6.70
N ALA A 28 -3.43 -19.60 5.89
CA ALA A 28 -4.25 -20.07 4.77
C ALA A 28 -5.18 -21.23 5.16
N ASP A 29 -4.98 -21.80 6.35
CA ASP A 29 -5.76 -22.87 6.94
C ASP A 29 -6.01 -22.61 8.43
N ASP A 30 -7.01 -23.28 9.00
CA ASP A 30 -7.38 -23.15 10.41
C ASP A 30 -6.37 -23.84 11.35
N GLU A 31 -5.58 -24.76 10.82
CA GLU A 31 -4.52 -25.48 11.54
C GLU A 31 -3.23 -24.64 11.68
N ASN A 32 -3.17 -23.48 10.99
CA ASN A 32 -2.03 -22.59 10.93
C ASN A 32 -0.74 -23.25 10.38
N THR A 33 -0.86 -24.15 9.40
CA THR A 33 0.28 -24.89 8.82
C THR A 33 0.75 -24.33 7.48
N ALA A 34 -0.14 -23.69 6.72
CA ALA A 34 0.18 -22.97 5.50
C ALA A 34 -0.02 -21.46 5.70
N LYS A 35 0.85 -20.64 5.08
CA LYS A 35 0.76 -19.19 5.16
C LYS A 35 1.07 -18.48 3.84
N ALA A 36 0.31 -17.41 3.59
CA ALA A 36 0.68 -16.39 2.63
C ALA A 36 1.68 -15.42 3.31
N PRO A 37 2.86 -15.17 2.70
CA PRO A 37 3.86 -14.30 3.29
C PRO A 37 3.41 -12.84 3.29
N SER A 38 3.92 -12.09 4.27
CA SER A 38 3.78 -10.64 4.33
C SER A 38 4.31 -9.97 3.07
N TYR A 39 3.68 -8.86 2.70
CA TYR A 39 4.06 -8.09 1.54
C TYR A 39 3.79 -6.60 1.74
N THR A 40 4.55 -5.80 0.99
CA THR A 40 4.38 -4.35 0.92
C THR A 40 4.17 -3.97 -0.54
N VAL A 41 3.11 -3.19 -0.80
CA VAL A 41 2.85 -2.57 -2.10
C VAL A 41 3.07 -1.07 -1.97
N VAL A 42 3.82 -0.50 -2.91
CA VAL A 42 4.03 0.93 -3.04
C VAL A 42 3.42 1.41 -4.35
N GLY A 43 2.49 2.35 -4.26
CA GLY A 43 1.86 3.04 -5.38
C GLY A 43 2.46 4.44 -5.56
N LEU A 44 2.54 4.86 -6.82
CA LEU A 44 2.92 6.21 -7.24
C LEU A 44 1.91 6.70 -8.26
N ASN A 45 1.41 7.93 -8.10
CA ASN A 45 0.57 8.59 -9.09
C ASN A 45 1.06 10.02 -9.34
N THR A 46 0.86 10.50 -10.57
CA THR A 46 1.16 11.87 -10.96
C THR A 46 0.26 12.28 -12.12
N GLY A 47 -0.02 13.57 -12.25
CA GLY A 47 -0.82 14.13 -13.33
C GLY A 47 -0.66 15.64 -13.46
N VAL A 48 -1.27 16.20 -14.50
CA VAL A 48 -1.34 17.64 -14.83
C VAL A 48 -2.78 18.13 -14.81
#